data_AF-A0A7V3VYP9-F1
#
_entry.id   AF-A0A7V3VYP9-F1
#
_cell.length_a   1.000
_cell.length_b   1.000
_cell.length_c   1.000
_cell.angle_alpha   90.00
_cell.angle_beta   90.00
_cell.angle_gamma   90.00
#
_symmetry.space_group_name_H-M   'P 1'
#
loop_
_entity.id
_entity.type
_entity.pdbx_description
1 polymer ?
#
loop_
_entity_poly.entity_id
_entity_poly.type
_entity_poly.pdbx_seq_one_letter_code
_entity_poly.pdbx_strand_id
1 'polypeptide(L)'
;MKHSSDNTSPTTLDADLAWLKNDEPEIYHLLLAFDGDLDALRWLKRRGDGLFLFVEALTGAKEAVDMLQDHPAGKLVDLFDTIAHCEVEEWLRERQPELHALFTYVRGDNAALKEVKHKKVAFKRVAEIVRAKYRAYHEEDADGMASSAGTSSLQEGAAADVGCLIGEMHLRNHEYLKAIEAFSRAIAMDPTPDAYAGRARAYRALAVLDDHAAAQLRERS
;
A
#
# COMPACT_ATOMS: atom_id res chain seq x y z
N MET A 1 -27.35 -7.66 43.59
CA MET A 1 -26.97 -7.44 42.18
C MET A 1 -26.11 -6.19 42.12
N LYS A 2 -24.79 -6.35 42.03
CA LYS A 2 -23.85 -5.24 41.84
C LYS A 2 -23.56 -5.18 40.33
N HIS A 3 -24.12 -4.19 39.64
CA HIS A 3 -23.67 -3.84 38.30
C HIS A 3 -22.48 -2.89 38.48
N SER A 4 -21.27 -3.44 38.39
CA SER A 4 -20.08 -2.63 38.12
C SER A 4 -20.15 -2.23 36.65
N SER A 5 -20.60 -1.01 36.40
CA SER A 5 -20.33 -0.32 35.14
C SER A 5 -18.88 0.11 35.18
N ASP A 6 -18.01 -0.66 34.54
CA ASP A 6 -16.64 -0.24 34.26
C ASP A 6 -16.73 0.93 33.27
N ASN A 7 -16.53 2.13 33.81
CA ASN A 7 -16.45 3.36 33.04
C ASN A 7 -14.99 3.52 32.62
N THR A 8 -14.57 2.78 31.60
CA THR A 8 -13.25 2.93 30.98
C THR A 8 -13.30 4.23 30.16
N SER A 9 -12.79 5.31 30.72
CA SER A 9 -12.54 6.54 29.96
C SER A 9 -11.74 6.18 28.70
N PRO A 10 -12.12 6.64 27.50
CA PRO A 10 -11.36 6.37 26.29
C PRO A 10 -9.95 6.92 26.49
N THR A 11 -8.97 6.01 26.51
CA THR A 11 -7.55 6.32 26.55
C THR A 11 -7.26 7.30 25.41
N THR A 12 -6.42 8.31 25.63
CA THR A 12 -6.10 9.35 24.61
C THR A 12 -5.61 8.78 23.27
N LEU A 13 -5.08 7.56 23.30
CA LEU A 13 -4.72 6.74 22.13
C LEU A 13 -5.93 6.37 21.24
N ASP A 14 -7.09 6.13 21.82
CA ASP A 14 -8.30 5.67 21.11
C ASP A 14 -8.91 6.79 20.25
N ALA A 15 -8.78 8.05 20.70
CA ALA A 15 -9.15 9.21 19.90
C ALA A 15 -8.12 9.51 18.79
N ASP A 16 -6.82 9.36 19.08
CA ASP A 16 -5.73 9.56 18.12
C ASP A 16 -5.73 8.49 17.00
N LEU A 17 -6.32 7.32 17.23
CA LEU A 17 -6.40 6.21 16.27
C LEU A 17 -7.78 6.11 15.57
N ALA A 18 -8.76 6.94 15.95
CA ALA A 18 -10.12 6.84 15.43
C ALA A 18 -10.22 7.12 13.92
N TRP A 19 -9.39 8.03 13.39
CA TRP A 19 -9.31 8.29 11.95
C TRP A 19 -8.67 7.10 11.22
N LEU A 20 -7.60 6.53 11.79
CA LEU A 20 -6.89 5.37 11.24
C LEU A 20 -7.82 4.17 11.08
N LYS A 21 -8.77 3.98 12.01
CA LYS A 21 -9.77 2.92 11.90
C LYS A 21 -10.64 3.01 10.64
N ASN A 22 -10.92 4.22 10.16
CA ASN A 22 -11.78 4.45 9.00
C ASN A 22 -10.98 4.51 7.70
N ASP A 23 -9.81 5.17 7.75
CA ASP A 23 -9.02 5.48 6.56
C ASP A 23 -8.02 4.36 6.26
N GLU A 24 -7.43 3.74 7.29
CA GLU A 24 -6.37 2.72 7.19
C GLU A 24 -6.61 1.56 8.18
N PRO A 25 -7.69 0.78 8.00
CA PRO A 25 -8.11 -0.20 8.99
C PRO A 25 -7.07 -1.32 9.20
N GLU A 26 -6.25 -1.64 8.18
CA GLU A 26 -5.14 -2.58 8.29
C GLU A 26 -4.09 -2.11 9.29
N ILE A 27 -3.62 -0.87 9.17
CA ILE A 27 -2.62 -0.30 10.08
C ILE A 27 -3.22 -0.18 11.48
N TYR A 28 -4.49 0.23 11.60
CA TYR A 28 -5.19 0.29 12.89
C TYR A 28 -5.20 -1.05 13.63
N HIS A 29 -5.66 -2.12 12.98
CA HIS A 29 -5.72 -3.44 13.62
C HIS A 29 -4.33 -4.05 13.82
N LEU A 30 -3.37 -3.75 12.95
CA LEU A 30 -1.98 -4.15 13.11
C LEU A 30 -1.36 -3.55 14.37
N LEU A 31 -1.58 -2.27 14.64
CA LEU A 31 -1.11 -1.61 15.86
C LEU A 31 -1.76 -2.19 17.12
N LEU A 32 -3.08 -2.38 17.11
CA LEU A 32 -3.79 -3.01 18.24
C LEU A 32 -3.28 -4.43 18.50
N ALA A 33 -3.02 -5.20 17.44
CA ALA A 33 -2.51 -6.55 17.57
C ALA A 33 -1.07 -6.58 18.14
N PHE A 34 -0.24 -5.56 17.86
CA PHE A 34 1.06 -5.40 18.54
C PHE A 34 0.93 -5.16 20.04
N ASP A 35 -0.13 -4.46 20.46
CA ASP A 35 -0.45 -4.25 21.87
C ASP A 35 -1.13 -5.46 22.53
N GLY A 36 -1.32 -6.57 21.78
CA GLY A 36 -1.86 -7.83 22.27
C GLY A 36 -3.38 -7.96 22.16
N ASP A 37 -4.05 -7.10 21.39
CA ASP A 37 -5.48 -7.22 21.13
C ASP A 37 -5.80 -8.44 20.25
N LEU A 38 -6.44 -9.45 20.86
CA LEU A 38 -6.80 -10.69 20.21
C LEU A 38 -7.92 -10.53 19.17
N ASP A 39 -8.81 -9.54 19.34
CA ASP A 39 -9.88 -9.29 18.38
C ASP A 39 -9.34 -8.61 17.14
N ALA A 40 -8.36 -7.72 17.29
CA ALA A 40 -7.60 -7.16 16.18
C ALA A 40 -6.82 -8.26 15.43
N LEU A 41 -6.17 -9.16 16.15
CA LEU A 41 -5.46 -10.29 15.55
C LEU A 41 -6.41 -11.23 14.76
N ARG A 42 -7.59 -11.53 15.32
CA ARG A 42 -8.64 -12.29 14.62
C ARG A 42 -9.17 -11.55 13.39
N TRP A 43 -9.28 -10.23 13.46
CA TRP A 43 -9.69 -9.41 12.34
C TRP A 43 -8.68 -9.50 11.20
N LEU A 44 -7.38 -9.35 11.50
CA LEU A 44 -6.30 -9.49 10.51
C LEU A 44 -6.37 -10.87 9.84
N LYS A 45 -6.48 -11.94 10.63
CA LYS A 45 -6.57 -13.32 10.12
C LYS A 45 -7.76 -13.55 9.18
N ARG A 46 -8.87 -12.85 9.35
CA ARG A 46 -10.03 -12.93 8.43
C ARG A 46 -9.78 -12.18 7.13
N ARG A 47 -8.94 -11.14 7.14
CA ARG A 47 -8.63 -10.32 5.97
C ARG A 47 -7.54 -10.95 5.11
N GLY A 48 -6.53 -11.55 5.75
CA GLY A 48 -5.43 -12.23 5.07
C GLY A 48 -4.45 -12.87 6.04
N ASP A 49 -3.73 -13.88 5.56
CA ASP A 49 -2.73 -14.57 6.35
C ASP A 49 -1.45 -13.74 6.49
N GLY A 50 -1.16 -12.82 5.55
CA GLY A 50 0.10 -12.07 5.52
C GLY A 50 0.28 -11.13 6.69
N LEU A 51 -0.69 -10.23 6.93
CA LEU A 51 -0.63 -9.31 8.07
C LEU A 51 -0.70 -10.05 9.41
N PHE A 52 -1.50 -11.11 9.50
CA PHE A 52 -1.61 -11.94 10.69
C PHE A 52 -0.28 -12.63 11.04
N LEU A 53 0.31 -13.35 10.09
CA LEU A 53 1.60 -14.03 10.27
C LEU A 53 2.71 -13.04 10.57
N PHE A 54 2.68 -11.86 9.96
CA PHE A 54 3.63 -10.80 10.20
C PHE A 54 3.62 -10.32 11.66
N VAL A 55 2.43 -10.02 12.20
CA VAL A 55 2.31 -9.58 13.60
C VAL A 55 2.72 -10.68 14.56
N GLU A 56 2.23 -11.91 14.38
CA GLU A 56 2.62 -13.07 15.22
C GLU A 56 4.13 -13.33 15.19
N ALA A 57 4.76 -13.22 14.02
CA ALA A 57 6.19 -13.40 13.88
C ALA A 57 6.97 -12.31 14.64
N LEU A 58 6.48 -11.07 14.63
CA LEU A 58 7.12 -9.95 15.33
C LEU A 58 6.87 -9.93 16.85
N THR A 59 5.74 -10.47 17.32
CA THR A 59 5.50 -10.70 18.76
C THR A 59 6.32 -11.87 19.32
N GLY A 60 6.94 -12.67 18.44
CA GLY A 60 7.93 -13.68 18.78
C GLY A 60 7.44 -15.12 18.66
N ALA A 61 6.30 -15.36 18.01
CA ALA A 61 5.83 -16.71 17.73
C ALA A 61 6.75 -17.38 16.70
N LYS A 62 7.56 -18.35 17.16
CA LYS A 62 8.52 -19.06 16.29
C LYS A 62 7.83 -19.76 15.12
N GLU A 63 6.67 -20.38 15.38
CA GLU A 63 5.87 -21.04 14.36
C GLU A 63 5.44 -20.06 13.25
N ALA A 64 5.06 -18.83 13.62
CA ALA A 64 4.70 -17.81 12.65
C ALA A 64 5.89 -17.35 11.81
N VAL A 65 7.10 -17.26 12.40
CA VAL A 65 8.33 -16.96 11.63
C VAL A 65 8.62 -18.04 10.60
N ASP A 66 8.53 -19.31 11.00
CA ASP A 66 8.78 -20.44 10.11
C ASP A 66 7.68 -20.52 9.02
N MET A 67 6.41 -20.31 9.39
CA MET A 67 5.30 -20.22 8.43
C MET A 67 5.48 -19.07 7.44
N LEU A 68 5.90 -17.88 7.89
CA LEU A 68 6.14 -16.72 7.03
C LEU A 68 7.31 -16.98 6.04
N GLN A 69 8.32 -17.72 6.47
CA GLN A 69 9.45 -18.11 5.63
C GLN A 69 9.03 -19.10 4.54
N ASP A 70 8.19 -20.08 4.87
CA ASP A 70 7.72 -21.10 3.93
C ASP A 70 6.49 -20.64 3.11
N HIS A 71 5.83 -19.56 3.54
CA HIS A 71 4.65 -19.03 2.86
C HIS A 71 4.98 -18.56 1.44
N PRO A 72 4.17 -18.89 0.42
CA PRO A 72 4.32 -18.32 -0.92
C PRO A 72 4.10 -16.80 -0.91
N ALA A 73 4.93 -16.07 -1.67
CA ALA A 73 4.90 -14.61 -1.70
C ALA A 73 3.56 -14.05 -2.18
N GLY A 74 2.95 -14.68 -3.20
CA GLY A 74 1.60 -14.33 -3.68
C GLY A 74 0.44 -14.59 -2.70
N LYS A 75 0.71 -15.07 -1.48
CA LYS A 75 -0.28 -15.14 -0.40
C LYS A 75 -0.03 -14.09 0.71
N LEU A 76 1.02 -13.29 0.58
CA LEU A 76 1.35 -12.18 1.47
C LEU A 76 1.00 -10.83 0.82
N VAL A 77 0.11 -10.84 -0.18
CA VAL A 77 -0.29 -9.67 -0.97
C VAL A 77 -0.86 -8.57 -0.07
N ASP A 78 -1.69 -8.94 0.90
CA ASP A 78 -2.26 -8.01 1.89
C ASP A 78 -1.18 -7.27 2.69
N LEU A 79 -0.13 -8.00 3.10
CA LEU A 79 1.02 -7.42 3.79
C LEU A 79 1.80 -6.48 2.87
N PHE A 80 2.05 -6.90 1.63
CA PHE A 80 2.84 -6.11 0.68
C PHE A 80 2.12 -4.87 0.22
N ASP A 81 0.82 -4.95 -0.04
CA ASP A 81 -0.01 -3.81 -0.41
C ASP A 81 -0.04 -2.80 0.74
N THR A 82 -0.17 -3.26 1.98
CA THR A 82 -0.13 -2.41 3.18
C THR A 82 1.22 -1.71 3.34
N ILE A 83 2.33 -2.41 3.09
CA ILE A 83 3.68 -1.83 3.18
C ILE A 83 3.94 -0.84 2.03
N ALA A 84 3.45 -1.15 0.83
CA ALA A 84 3.67 -0.34 -0.37
C ALA A 84 2.83 0.95 -0.39
N HIS A 85 1.58 0.89 0.09
CA HIS A 85 0.61 1.98 0.05
C HIS A 85 0.34 2.59 1.43
N CYS A 86 1.31 2.51 2.35
CA CYS A 86 1.14 3.10 3.67
C CYS A 86 1.08 4.64 3.59
N GLU A 87 -0.11 5.23 3.53
CA GLU A 87 -0.28 6.69 3.46
C GLU A 87 0.08 7.40 4.77
N VAL A 88 0.28 6.64 5.84
CA VAL A 88 0.50 7.12 7.21
C VAL A 88 1.97 7.11 7.62
N GLU A 89 2.89 7.19 6.67
CA GLU A 89 4.33 7.13 6.90
C GLU A 89 4.85 8.17 7.89
N GLU A 90 4.42 9.44 7.76
CA GLU A 90 4.84 10.51 8.67
C GLU A 90 4.32 10.26 10.09
N TRP A 91 3.07 9.82 10.20
CA TRP A 91 2.47 9.46 11.50
C TRP A 91 3.20 8.27 12.15
N LEU A 92 3.50 7.22 11.37
CA LEU A 92 4.25 6.06 11.86
C LEU A 92 5.67 6.44 12.28
N ARG A 93 6.33 7.35 11.54
CA ARG A 93 7.66 7.83 11.91
C ARG A 93 7.67 8.49 13.29
N GLU A 94 6.62 9.25 13.61
CA GLU A 94 6.51 9.97 14.88
C GLU A 94 6.06 9.07 16.03
N ARG A 95 5.04 8.24 15.80
CA ARG A 95 4.37 7.47 16.86
C ARG A 95 4.89 6.04 17.00
N GLN A 96 5.34 5.42 15.91
CA GLN A 96 5.78 4.02 15.85
C GLN A 96 7.04 3.87 14.96
N PRO A 97 8.17 4.49 15.34
CA PRO A 97 9.36 4.59 14.49
C PRO A 97 9.95 3.22 14.12
N GLU A 98 9.74 2.20 14.96
CA GLU A 98 10.21 0.84 14.69
C GLU A 98 9.47 0.23 13.49
N LEU A 99 8.14 0.38 13.44
CA LEU A 99 7.32 -0.14 12.36
C LEU A 99 7.59 0.62 11.05
N HIS A 100 7.70 1.95 11.12
CA HIS A 100 8.12 2.77 9.98
C HIS A 100 9.47 2.31 9.42
N ALA A 101 10.47 2.13 10.28
CA ALA A 101 11.80 1.67 9.86
C ALA A 101 11.76 0.28 9.22
N LEU A 102 10.90 -0.62 9.69
CA LEU A 102 10.70 -1.93 9.07
C LEU A 102 10.10 -1.79 7.68
N PHE A 103 9.02 -1.01 7.53
CA PHE A 103 8.36 -0.82 6.23
C PHE A 103 9.35 -0.22 5.21
N THR A 104 10.10 0.79 5.62
CA THR A 104 11.12 1.43 4.78
C THR A 104 12.27 0.47 4.44
N TYR A 105 12.68 -0.40 5.37
CA TYR A 105 13.67 -1.44 5.10
C TYR A 105 13.17 -2.48 4.09
N VAL A 106 11.93 -2.95 4.24
CA VAL A 106 11.31 -3.91 3.32
C VAL A 106 11.23 -3.33 1.91
N ARG A 107 10.89 -2.04 1.78
CA ARG A 107 10.86 -1.30 0.51
C ARG A 107 12.24 -1.10 -0.14
N GLY A 108 13.33 -1.27 0.61
CA GLY A 108 14.68 -1.31 0.05
C GLY A 108 15.74 -0.49 0.77
N ASP A 109 15.36 0.32 1.77
CA ASP A 109 16.31 1.16 2.49
C ASP A 109 17.11 0.33 3.51
N ASN A 110 18.35 0.00 3.15
CA ASN A 110 19.27 -0.74 4.00
C ASN A 110 19.69 0.03 5.28
N ALA A 111 19.51 1.36 5.32
CA ALA A 111 19.89 2.18 6.44
C ALA A 111 18.79 2.22 7.53
N ALA A 112 17.52 2.08 7.15
CA ALA A 112 16.37 2.22 8.06
C ALA A 112 16.44 1.30 9.29
N LEU A 113 16.90 0.05 9.13
CA LEU A 113 16.99 -0.92 10.23
C LEU A 113 18.14 -0.62 11.22
N LYS A 114 19.09 0.27 10.86
CA LYS A 114 20.16 0.71 11.77
C LYS A 114 19.68 1.73 12.79
N GLU A 115 18.54 2.40 12.53
CA GLU A 115 18.00 3.46 13.37
C GLU A 115 17.11 2.94 14.52
N VAL A 116 16.66 1.68 14.43
CA VAL A 116 15.83 1.04 15.46
C VAL A 116 16.68 0.64 16.66
N LYS A 117 16.49 1.34 17.78
CA LYS A 117 17.29 1.21 19.02
C LYS A 117 17.07 -0.12 19.76
N HIS A 118 15.93 -0.78 19.57
CA HIS A 118 15.62 -2.06 20.22
C HIS A 118 15.80 -3.24 19.25
N LYS A 119 17.03 -3.76 19.20
CA LYS A 119 17.40 -4.97 18.44
C LYS A 119 16.78 -6.24 19.05
N LYS A 120 15.47 -6.42 18.92
CA LYS A 120 14.90 -7.77 19.07
C LYS A 120 15.38 -8.58 17.87
N VAL A 121 16.19 -9.61 18.10
CA VAL A 121 16.73 -10.50 17.05
C VAL A 121 15.61 -11.03 16.13
N ALA A 122 14.43 -11.28 16.71
CA ALA A 122 13.22 -11.63 15.98
C ALA A 122 12.80 -10.57 14.96
N PHE A 123 12.81 -9.29 15.33
CA PHE A 123 12.42 -8.18 14.46
C PHE A 123 13.27 -8.12 13.19
N LYS A 124 14.60 -8.19 13.35
CA LYS A 124 15.52 -8.21 12.22
C LYS A 124 15.29 -9.43 11.32
N ARG A 125 15.12 -10.61 11.91
CA ARG A 125 14.88 -11.85 11.16
C ARG A 125 13.59 -11.78 10.35
N VAL A 126 12.51 -11.30 10.94
CA VAL A 126 11.23 -11.14 10.24
C VAL A 126 11.34 -10.12 9.12
N ALA A 127 11.97 -8.98 9.37
CA ALA A 127 12.18 -7.96 8.33
C ALA A 127 12.99 -8.50 7.14
N GLU A 128 14.02 -9.32 7.38
CA GLU A 128 14.79 -9.98 6.32
C GLU A 128 13.94 -10.97 5.50
N ILE A 129 13.11 -11.79 6.17
CA ILE A 129 12.19 -12.73 5.51
C ILE A 129 11.19 -11.97 4.64
N VAL A 130 10.50 -10.99 5.22
CA VAL A 130 9.47 -10.21 4.52
C VAL A 130 10.08 -9.48 3.33
N ARG A 131 11.28 -8.90 3.49
CA ARG A 131 11.98 -8.22 2.39
C ARG A 131 12.34 -9.16 1.25
N ALA A 132 12.86 -10.35 1.56
CA ALA A 132 13.18 -11.34 0.54
C ALA A 132 11.92 -11.74 -0.25
N LYS A 133 10.80 -11.95 0.45
CA LYS A 133 9.51 -12.28 -0.17
C LYS A 133 8.91 -11.11 -0.95
N TYR A 134 9.02 -9.89 -0.44
CA TYR A 134 8.57 -8.67 -1.11
C TYR A 134 9.33 -8.47 -2.43
N ARG A 135 10.66 -8.71 -2.43
CA ARG A 135 11.44 -8.68 -3.67
C ARG A 135 11.00 -9.77 -4.65
N ALA A 136 10.82 -11.01 -4.18
CA ALA A 136 10.36 -12.11 -5.03
C ALA A 136 8.98 -11.82 -5.63
N TYR A 137 8.07 -11.22 -4.86
CA TYR A 137 6.76 -10.78 -5.34
C TYR A 137 6.86 -9.75 -6.46
N HIS A 138 7.69 -8.71 -6.27
CA HIS A 138 7.94 -7.71 -7.30
C HIS A 138 8.72 -8.26 -8.52
N GLU A 139 9.58 -9.27 -8.32
CA GLU A 139 10.31 -9.94 -9.41
C GLU A 139 9.41 -10.90 -10.20
N GLU A 140 8.46 -11.60 -9.57
CA GLU A 140 7.49 -12.45 -10.27
C GLU A 140 6.50 -11.64 -11.12
N ASP A 141 6.10 -10.45 -10.65
CA ASP A 141 5.32 -9.49 -11.46
C ASP A 141 6.18 -8.82 -12.56
N ALA A 142 7.51 -8.71 -12.36
CA ALA A 142 8.45 -8.21 -13.36
C ALA A 142 8.86 -9.26 -14.41
N ASP A 143 8.90 -10.54 -14.06
CA ASP A 143 9.22 -11.66 -14.96
C ASP A 143 8.02 -12.08 -15.84
N GLY A 144 6.80 -11.69 -15.45
CA GLY A 144 5.65 -11.61 -16.37
C GLY A 144 5.87 -10.62 -17.52
N MET A 145 6.87 -9.74 -17.42
CA MET A 145 7.31 -8.79 -18.45
C MET A 145 8.71 -9.08 -19.02
N ALA A 146 9.52 -9.97 -18.42
CA ALA A 146 10.92 -10.17 -18.82
C ALA A 146 11.23 -11.49 -19.57
N SER A 147 10.31 -12.47 -19.64
CA SER A 147 10.50 -13.72 -20.43
C SER A 147 10.00 -13.67 -21.88
N SER A 148 10.29 -12.59 -22.60
CA SER A 148 10.34 -12.62 -24.08
C SER A 148 11.53 -11.85 -24.66
N ALA A 149 12.64 -11.76 -23.92
CA ALA A 149 13.93 -11.34 -24.46
C ALA A 149 14.50 -12.44 -25.37
N GLY A 150 13.95 -12.53 -26.58
CA GLY A 150 14.34 -13.53 -27.56
C GLY A 150 13.68 -13.33 -28.92
N THR A 151 13.65 -12.10 -29.45
CA THR A 151 14.05 -11.75 -30.85
C THR A 151 13.63 -10.32 -31.20
N SER A 152 14.63 -9.52 -31.58
CA SER A 152 14.64 -8.36 -32.48
C SER A 152 13.32 -7.69 -32.90
N SER A 153 13.30 -6.35 -32.73
CA SER A 153 12.62 -5.33 -33.55
C SER A 153 11.33 -4.64 -33.08
N LEU A 154 10.97 -4.66 -31.78
CA LEU A 154 9.73 -3.98 -31.28
C LEU A 154 9.95 -2.93 -30.17
N GLN A 155 11.18 -2.43 -29.99
CA GLN A 155 11.52 -1.63 -28.81
C GLN A 155 11.03 -0.17 -28.83
N GLU A 156 10.33 0.28 -29.87
CA GLU A 156 9.83 1.67 -29.99
C GLU A 156 8.33 1.83 -29.66
N GLY A 157 7.52 0.75 -29.64
CA GLY A 157 6.08 0.82 -29.30
C GLY A 157 5.76 0.70 -27.81
N ALA A 158 6.61 0.00 -27.04
CA ALA A 158 6.33 -0.35 -25.65
C ALA A 158 6.23 0.86 -24.69
N ALA A 159 6.92 1.97 -25.00
CA ALA A 159 6.88 3.17 -24.16
C ALA A 159 5.55 3.93 -24.25
N ALA A 160 4.91 3.92 -25.43
CA ALA A 160 3.60 4.55 -25.62
C ALA A 160 2.47 3.73 -25.02
N ASP A 161 2.57 2.39 -25.09
CA ASP A 161 1.64 1.47 -24.46
C ASP A 161 1.64 1.63 -22.93
N VAL A 162 2.82 1.78 -22.31
CA VAL A 162 2.96 2.07 -20.88
C VAL A 162 2.31 3.43 -20.53
N GLY A 163 2.51 4.45 -21.35
CA GLY A 163 1.88 5.77 -21.15
C GLY A 163 0.34 5.72 -21.22
N CYS A 164 -0.23 4.87 -22.07
CA CYS A 164 -1.68 4.66 -22.14
C CYS A 164 -2.22 3.97 -20.88
N LEU A 165 -1.54 2.93 -20.40
CA LEU A 165 -1.93 2.21 -19.18
C LEU A 165 -1.90 3.10 -17.94
N ILE A 166 -0.85 3.93 -17.79
CA ILE A 166 -0.75 4.90 -16.69
C ILE A 166 -1.88 5.93 -16.78
N GLY A 167 -2.20 6.41 -17.98
CA GLY A 167 -3.32 7.32 -18.20
C GLY A 167 -4.67 6.72 -17.81
N GLU A 168 -4.89 5.44 -18.08
CA GLU A 168 -6.10 4.72 -17.67
C GLU A 168 -6.19 4.53 -16.15
N MET A 169 -5.08 4.22 -15.49
CA MET A 169 -5.03 4.11 -14.04
C MET A 169 -5.43 5.44 -13.38
N HIS A 170 -4.86 6.56 -13.82
CA HIS A 170 -5.23 7.88 -13.31
C HIS A 170 -6.68 8.26 -13.61
N LEU A 171 -7.24 7.83 -14.76
CA LEU A 171 -8.67 8.00 -15.05
C LEU A 171 -9.56 7.28 -14.04
N ARG A 172 -9.19 6.05 -13.65
CA ARG A 172 -9.94 5.26 -12.64
C ARG A 172 -9.85 5.88 -11.25
N ASN A 173 -8.73 6.54 -10.96
CA ASN A 173 -8.50 7.23 -9.68
C ASN A 173 -9.04 8.67 -9.66
N HIS A 174 -9.79 9.11 -10.67
CA HIS A 174 -10.31 10.49 -10.82
C HIS A 174 -9.22 11.58 -10.89
N GLU A 175 -7.97 11.21 -11.16
CA GLU A 175 -6.82 12.11 -11.26
C GLU A 175 -6.67 12.65 -12.70
N TYR A 176 -7.67 13.39 -13.17
CA TYR A 176 -7.83 13.71 -14.60
C TYR A 176 -6.64 14.49 -15.21
N LEU A 177 -6.01 15.39 -14.44
CA LEU A 177 -4.83 16.14 -14.91
C LEU A 177 -3.62 15.23 -15.12
N LYS A 178 -3.37 14.29 -14.20
CA LYS A 178 -2.28 13.30 -14.32
C LYS A 178 -2.55 12.34 -15.48
N ALA A 179 -3.81 11.96 -15.68
CA ALA A 179 -4.21 11.17 -16.84
C ALA A 179 -3.91 11.88 -18.17
N ILE A 180 -4.26 13.17 -18.28
CA ILE A 180 -3.96 13.99 -19.48
C ILE A 180 -2.46 14.05 -19.75
N GLU A 181 -1.65 14.21 -18.72
CA GLU A 181 -0.20 14.25 -18.84
C GLU A 181 0.37 12.90 -19.32
N ALA A 182 -0.08 11.79 -18.74
CA ALA A 182 0.33 10.44 -19.12
C ALA A 182 -0.02 10.15 -20.59
N PHE A 183 -1.24 10.44 -21.03
CA PHE A 183 -1.62 10.28 -22.44
C PHE A 183 -0.88 11.23 -23.37
N SER A 184 -0.55 12.44 -22.92
CA SER A 184 0.23 13.39 -23.74
C SER A 184 1.66 12.93 -23.94
N ARG A 185 2.27 12.29 -22.93
CA ARG A 185 3.57 11.62 -23.08
C ARG A 185 3.47 10.41 -23.99
N ALA A 186 2.41 9.61 -23.88
CA ALA A 186 2.17 8.47 -24.78
C ALA A 186 2.10 8.92 -26.25
N ILE A 187 1.28 9.95 -26.54
CA ILE A 187 1.15 10.55 -27.87
C ILE A 187 2.48 11.11 -28.39
N ALA A 188 3.29 11.70 -27.51
CA ALA A 188 4.59 12.25 -27.91
C ALA A 188 5.61 11.17 -28.28
N MET A 189 5.45 9.95 -27.76
CA MET A 189 6.31 8.80 -28.05
C MET A 189 5.80 8.03 -29.27
N ASP A 190 4.53 7.62 -29.25
CA ASP A 190 3.84 7.03 -30.40
C ASP A 190 2.37 7.49 -30.42
N PRO A 191 1.97 8.27 -31.44
CA PRO A 191 0.59 8.71 -31.58
C PRO A 191 -0.38 7.56 -31.92
N THR A 192 -0.92 6.90 -30.90
CA THR A 192 -1.93 5.85 -31.08
C THR A 192 -3.36 6.39 -30.94
N PRO A 193 -4.35 5.81 -31.64
CA PRO A 193 -5.76 6.17 -31.48
C PRO A 193 -6.25 6.06 -30.03
N ASP A 194 -5.75 5.07 -29.30
CA ASP A 194 -6.11 4.81 -27.91
C ASP A 194 -5.59 5.90 -26.98
N ALA A 195 -4.36 6.41 -27.18
CA ALA A 195 -3.82 7.51 -26.41
C ALA A 195 -4.64 8.81 -26.61
N TYR A 196 -5.06 9.10 -27.84
CA TYR A 196 -5.93 10.23 -28.13
C TYR A 196 -7.32 10.06 -27.52
N ALA A 197 -7.90 8.85 -27.60
CA ALA A 197 -9.19 8.54 -27.00
C ALA A 197 -9.16 8.67 -25.47
N GLY A 198 -8.10 8.14 -24.83
CA GLY A 198 -7.86 8.26 -23.39
C GLY A 198 -7.75 9.71 -22.94
N ARG A 199 -6.96 10.53 -23.66
CA ARG A 199 -6.85 11.97 -23.38
C ARG A 199 -8.18 12.70 -23.52
N ALA A 200 -8.97 12.39 -24.56
CA ALA A 200 -10.29 12.98 -24.76
C ALA A 200 -11.26 12.62 -23.62
N ARG A 201 -11.21 11.38 -23.12
CA ARG A 201 -12.00 10.96 -21.95
C ARG A 201 -11.60 11.74 -20.70
N ALA A 202 -10.30 11.95 -20.47
CA ALA A 202 -9.80 12.72 -19.33
C ALA A 202 -10.23 14.19 -19.38
N TYR A 203 -10.16 14.84 -20.55
CA TYR A 203 -10.68 16.21 -20.70
C TYR A 203 -12.19 16.33 -20.45
N ARG A 204 -12.98 15.37 -20.95
CA ARG A 204 -14.43 15.35 -20.69
C ARG A 204 -14.75 15.19 -19.20
N ALA A 205 -14.03 14.30 -18.51
CA ALA A 205 -14.23 14.07 -17.10
C ALA A 205 -13.84 15.30 -16.25
N LEU A 206 -12.75 15.99 -16.61
CA LEU A 206 -12.35 17.24 -15.97
C LEU A 206 -13.39 18.35 -16.19
N ALA A 207 -13.89 18.52 -17.41
CA ALA A 207 -14.90 19.53 -17.72
C ALA A 207 -16.21 19.30 -16.92
N VAL A 208 -16.64 18.04 -16.79
CA VAL A 208 -17.81 17.68 -15.97
C VAL A 208 -17.58 18.02 -14.49
N LEU A 209 -16.38 17.78 -13.97
CA LEU A 209 -16.02 18.13 -12.58
C LEU A 209 -16.09 19.64 -12.36
N ASP A 210 -15.53 20.42 -13.28
CA ASP A 210 -15.52 21.89 -13.22
C ASP A 210 -16.95 22.48 -13.33
N ASP A 211 -17.79 21.93 -14.21
CA ASP A 211 -19.19 22.33 -14.34
C ASP A 211 -19.99 22.04 -13.06
N HIS A 212 -19.77 20.88 -12.43
CA HIS A 212 -20.38 20.54 -11.14
C HIS A 212 -19.92 21.48 -10.03
N ALA A 213 -18.62 21.78 -9.95
CA ALA A 213 -18.08 22.71 -8.97
C ALA A 213 -18.65 24.13 -9.15
N ALA A 214 -18.79 24.59 -10.40
CA ALA A 214 -19.38 25.87 -10.73
C ALA A 214 -20.88 25.96 -10.38
N ALA A 215 -21.64 24.88 -10.60
CA ALA A 215 -23.06 24.82 -10.24
C ALA A 215 -23.27 24.92 -8.71
N GLN A 216 -22.48 24.19 -7.93
CA GLN A 216 -22.54 24.25 -6.45
C GLN A 216 -22.20 25.63 -5.89
N LEU A 217 -21.30 26.37 -6.55
CA LEU A 217 -20.96 27.74 -6.15
C LEU A 217 -22.11 28.72 -6.45
N ARG A 218 -22.86 28.52 -7.53
CA ARG A 218 -24.03 29.35 -7.88
C ARG A 218 -25.24 29.10 -6.98
N GLU A 219 -25.42 27.88 -6.49
CA GLU A 219 -26.50 27.56 -5.52
C GLU A 219 -26.20 28.09 -4.12
N ARG A 220 -24.93 28.41 -3.82
CA ARG A 220 -24.47 28.93 -2.53
C ARG A 220 -24.38 30.46 -2.46
N SER A 221 -24.58 31.17 -3.57
CA SER A 221 -24.57 32.63 -3.68
C SER A 221 -25.98 33.20 -3.73
#